data_AF-A0A6I0FDY4-F1
#
_entry.id   AF-A0A6I0FDY4-F1
#
_cell.length_a   1.000
_cell.length_b   1.000
_cell.length_c   1.000
_cell.angle_alpha   90.00
_cell.angle_beta   90.00
_cell.angle_gamma   90.00
#
_symmetry.space_group_name_H-M   'P 1'
#
loop_
_entity.id
_entity.type
_entity.pdbx_description
1 polymer ?
#
loop_
_entity_poly.entity_id
_entity_poly.type
_entity_poly.pdbx_seq_one_letter_code
_entity_poly.pdbx_strand_id
1 'polypeptide(L)'
;MIIKKQKKLTYTLLIITILTTLALASHYILAHNQMEVNLKAEGEKIAIEEELKNHNNDGEADLISADNQGEDKSPQEKTITDETDENIQIDDKNIENEINRSDKDQQQNVEKIDNKQEELNKPDNSDDVNNNSKESIKLGELVSEDLNRYVLEIIKTYKLGTPYLLNTNYDSYNGVTTNLYYKDKLLLRANPSGDKASHCVGITFEVFFKAMQKRNKAVGLSPNDFNGMNWKQLYDFVLTWYVAGGNKRTHNLAIALEKYGVGQRIYNMEDAKAGDFIDFSRDNNTGHTVVFLNWIKENDKIIGLRYWSSQDSTNGINYREEYFNIKNGDGEKYGNIIIDQLYIGRVSAISNYKDF
;
A
#
# COMPACT_ATOMS: atom_id res chain seq x y z
N MET A 1 57.84 -12.96 -18.57
CA MET A 1 56.49 -12.66 -19.10
C MET A 1 55.47 -13.79 -18.87
N ILE A 2 55.88 -15.06 -18.94
CA ILE A 2 55.01 -16.25 -18.78
C ILE A 2 54.41 -16.39 -17.36
N ILE A 3 55.19 -16.13 -16.31
CA ILE A 3 54.76 -16.26 -14.90
C ILE A 3 53.62 -15.28 -14.53
N LYS A 4 53.62 -14.06 -15.10
CA LYS A 4 52.54 -13.08 -14.85
C LYS A 4 51.21 -13.49 -15.49
N LYS A 5 51.25 -14.15 -16.66
CA LYS A 5 50.04 -14.67 -17.34
C LYS A 5 49.42 -15.83 -16.57
N GLN A 6 50.24 -16.76 -16.03
CA GLN A 6 49.75 -17.87 -15.22
C GLN A 6 49.05 -17.39 -13.94
N LYS A 7 49.66 -16.46 -13.20
CA LYS A 7 49.03 -15.90 -11.98
C LYS A 7 47.68 -15.25 -12.28
N LYS A 8 47.57 -14.47 -13.36
CA LYS A 8 46.31 -13.82 -13.75
C LYS A 8 45.20 -14.85 -14.04
N LEU A 9 45.54 -15.93 -14.75
CA LEU A 9 44.60 -17.00 -15.05
C LEU A 9 44.12 -17.73 -13.78
N THR A 10 45.02 -17.99 -12.83
CA THR A 10 44.67 -18.63 -11.54
C THR A 10 43.72 -17.76 -10.72
N TYR A 11 43.96 -16.44 -10.65
CA TYR A 11 43.05 -15.53 -9.93
C TYR A 11 41.67 -15.45 -10.58
N THR A 12 41.60 -15.41 -11.91
CA THR A 12 40.31 -15.40 -12.61
C THR A 12 39.51 -16.67 -12.35
N LEU A 13 40.15 -17.84 -12.39
CA LEU A 13 39.51 -19.13 -12.06
C LEU A 13 39.02 -19.15 -10.60
N LEU A 14 39.82 -18.66 -9.65
CA LEU A 14 39.43 -18.59 -8.25
C LEU A 14 38.19 -17.70 -8.03
N ILE A 15 38.13 -16.53 -8.68
CA ILE A 15 36.99 -15.61 -8.59
C ILE A 15 35.73 -16.26 -9.18
N ILE A 16 35.84 -16.93 -10.34
CA ILE A 16 34.71 -17.63 -10.95
C ILE A 16 34.19 -18.72 -10.00
N THR A 17 35.07 -19.51 -9.39
CA THR A 17 34.67 -20.55 -8.43
C THR A 17 33.99 -19.98 -7.19
N ILE A 18 34.44 -18.83 -6.67
CA ILE A 18 33.79 -18.18 -5.52
C ILE A 18 32.40 -17.65 -5.90
N LEU A 19 32.26 -17.06 -7.08
CA LEU A 19 30.97 -16.55 -7.54
C LEU A 19 29.96 -17.67 -7.81
N THR A 20 30.40 -18.80 -8.36
CA THR A 20 29.51 -19.94 -8.61
C THR A 20 29.07 -20.62 -7.31
N THR A 21 29.96 -20.75 -6.31
CA THR A 21 29.57 -21.31 -5.00
C THR A 21 28.59 -20.41 -4.25
N LEU A 22 28.78 -19.09 -4.30
CA LEU A 22 27.83 -18.12 -3.72
C LEU A 22 26.46 -18.19 -4.41
N ALA A 23 26.43 -18.31 -5.75
CA ALA A 23 25.19 -18.46 -6.49
C ALA A 23 24.45 -19.76 -6.10
N LEU A 24 25.16 -20.89 -5.99
CA LEU A 24 24.58 -22.16 -5.57
C LEU A 24 24.06 -22.12 -4.13
N ALA A 25 24.80 -21.51 -3.20
CA ALA A 25 24.34 -21.33 -1.82
C ALA A 25 23.07 -20.47 -1.75
N SER A 26 23.00 -19.40 -2.54
CA SER A 26 21.79 -18.56 -2.61
C SER A 26 20.58 -19.31 -3.16
N HIS A 27 20.76 -20.15 -4.19
CA HIS A 27 19.68 -20.99 -4.73
C HIS A 27 19.23 -22.04 -3.70
N TYR A 28 20.17 -22.63 -2.96
CA TYR A 28 19.86 -23.59 -1.91
C TYR A 28 19.03 -22.96 -0.78
N ILE A 29 19.42 -21.77 -0.30
CA ILE A 29 18.66 -21.04 0.74
C ILE A 29 17.25 -20.71 0.25
N LEU A 30 17.10 -20.25 -0.99
CA LEU A 30 15.79 -19.92 -1.55
C LEU A 30 14.90 -21.17 -1.67
N ALA A 31 15.46 -22.29 -2.15
CA ALA A 31 14.73 -23.55 -2.25
C ALA A 31 14.32 -24.10 -0.89
N HIS A 32 15.19 -23.98 0.13
CA HIS A 32 14.88 -24.42 1.48
C HIS A 32 13.77 -23.60 2.12
N ASN A 33 13.82 -22.26 1.99
CA ASN A 33 12.76 -21.39 2.48
C ASN A 33 11.41 -21.68 1.81
N GLN A 34 11.39 -21.92 0.50
CA GLN A 34 10.17 -22.28 -0.22
C GLN A 34 9.58 -23.61 0.25
N MET A 35 10.43 -24.60 0.56
CA MET A 35 10.01 -25.88 1.11
C MET A 35 9.39 -25.74 2.51
N GLU A 36 9.96 -24.91 3.39
CA GLU A 36 9.37 -24.64 4.71
C GLU A 36 8.01 -23.95 4.62
N VAL A 37 7.83 -23.01 3.68
CA VAL A 37 6.52 -22.38 3.42
C VAL A 37 5.50 -23.42 2.96
N ASN A 38 5.87 -24.31 2.04
CA ASN A 38 4.97 -25.34 1.55
C ASN A 38 4.58 -26.34 2.65
N LEU A 39 5.52 -26.75 3.50
CA LEU A 39 5.24 -27.67 4.62
C LEU A 39 4.30 -27.05 5.66
N LYS A 40 4.43 -25.75 5.96
CA LYS A 40 3.49 -25.03 6.83
C LYS A 40 2.09 -24.97 6.22
N ALA A 41 1.99 -24.67 4.92
CA ALA A 41 0.72 -24.62 4.22
C ALA A 41 0.02 -26.00 4.15
N GLU A 42 0.76 -27.10 4.01
CA GLU A 42 0.21 -28.46 4.10
C GLU A 42 -0.24 -28.81 5.53
N GLY A 43 0.53 -28.43 6.55
CA GLY A 43 0.17 -28.64 7.96
C GLY A 43 -1.14 -27.94 8.35
N GLU A 44 -1.33 -26.69 7.93
CA GLU A 44 -2.56 -25.93 8.18
C GLU A 44 -3.78 -26.54 7.46
N LYS A 45 -3.59 -27.06 6.23
CA LYS A 45 -4.68 -27.76 5.51
C LYS A 45 -5.14 -29.02 6.23
N ILE A 46 -4.21 -29.80 6.78
CA ILE A 46 -4.53 -31.04 7.50
C ILE A 46 -5.30 -30.71 8.80
N ALA A 47 -4.88 -29.67 9.53
CA ALA A 47 -5.57 -29.23 10.75
C ALA A 47 -7.03 -28.82 10.48
N ILE A 48 -7.27 -28.06 9.40
CA ILE A 48 -8.63 -27.63 9.00
C ILE A 48 -9.49 -28.84 8.59
N GLU A 49 -8.92 -29.83 7.89
CA GLU A 49 -9.65 -31.05 7.53
C GLU A 49 -10.01 -31.93 8.74
N GLU A 50 -9.19 -31.93 9.81
CA GLU A 50 -9.50 -32.64 11.05
C GLU A 50 -10.60 -31.94 11.87
N GLU A 51 -10.58 -30.60 11.97
CA GLU A 51 -11.64 -29.85 12.64
C GLU A 51 -13.01 -30.03 11.95
N LEU A 52 -13.04 -30.04 10.61
CA LEU A 52 -14.27 -30.26 9.84
C LEU A 52 -14.83 -31.69 9.98
N LYS A 53 -14.00 -32.68 10.30
CA LYS A 53 -14.47 -34.06 10.57
C LYS A 53 -15.05 -34.20 11.96
N ASN A 54 -14.52 -33.47 12.95
CA ASN A 54 -15.00 -33.56 14.32
C ASN A 54 -16.34 -32.82 14.53
N HIS A 55 -16.64 -31.77 13.75
CA HIS A 55 -17.91 -31.05 13.88
C HIS A 55 -19.15 -31.75 13.29
N ASN A 56 -19.00 -32.86 12.57
CA ASN A 56 -20.12 -33.57 11.93
C ASN A 56 -20.69 -34.75 12.74
N ASN A 57 -20.24 -34.98 13.98
CA ASN A 57 -20.63 -36.16 14.77
C ASN A 57 -21.48 -35.89 16.02
N ASP A 58 -21.75 -34.64 16.40
CA ASP A 58 -22.44 -34.34 17.66
C ASP A 58 -23.83 -33.76 17.40
N GLY A 59 -24.78 -34.65 17.12
CA GLY A 59 -26.18 -34.31 16.93
C GLY A 59 -27.12 -35.44 17.29
N GLU A 60 -27.25 -35.77 18.59
CA GLU A 60 -28.47 -36.32 19.20
C GLU A 60 -28.26 -36.58 20.72
N ALA A 61 -28.98 -35.84 21.57
CA ALA A 61 -29.75 -36.36 22.72
C ALA A 61 -30.03 -35.32 23.83
N ASP A 62 -31.33 -35.08 24.02
CA ASP A 62 -32.10 -34.96 25.26
C ASP A 62 -31.90 -33.87 26.34
N LEU A 63 -32.98 -33.08 26.42
CA LEU A 63 -33.65 -32.38 27.52
C LEU A 63 -33.52 -32.99 28.94
N ILE A 64 -33.47 -32.14 29.99
CA ILE A 64 -34.44 -32.04 31.12
C ILE A 64 -33.95 -31.07 32.25
N SER A 65 -34.80 -30.05 32.50
CA SER A 65 -35.23 -29.36 33.75
C SER A 65 -34.34 -29.00 34.97
N ALA A 66 -34.63 -27.78 35.47
CA ALA A 66 -35.04 -27.41 36.86
C ALA A 66 -34.06 -26.68 37.81
N ASP A 67 -34.41 -25.39 38.05
CA ASP A 67 -34.66 -24.70 39.33
C ASP A 67 -33.58 -24.36 40.40
N ASN A 68 -33.68 -23.08 40.81
CA ASN A 68 -33.57 -22.47 42.15
C ASN A 68 -32.24 -21.88 42.71
N GLN A 69 -32.37 -20.57 43.04
CA GLN A 69 -31.89 -19.79 44.22
C GLN A 69 -30.39 -19.81 44.55
N GLY A 70 -29.71 -18.74 44.97
CA GLY A 70 -30.02 -17.42 45.53
C GLY A 70 -28.76 -16.94 46.31
N GLU A 71 -28.72 -15.64 46.64
CA GLU A 71 -27.82 -14.97 47.61
C GLU A 71 -26.34 -14.66 47.26
N ASP A 72 -26.14 -13.39 46.89
CA ASP A 72 -25.30 -12.34 47.53
C ASP A 72 -24.12 -12.74 48.45
N LYS A 73 -22.89 -12.34 48.07
CA LYS A 73 -21.88 -11.61 48.89
C LYS A 73 -20.57 -11.36 48.13
N SER A 74 -20.11 -10.11 48.19
CA SER A 74 -18.77 -9.59 47.84
C SER A 74 -17.91 -9.49 49.12
N PRO A 75 -16.60 -9.13 49.12
CA PRO A 75 -15.50 -9.26 48.15
C PRO A 75 -14.23 -9.93 48.76
N GLN A 76 -13.27 -10.40 47.94
CA GLN A 76 -11.83 -10.11 48.10
C GLN A 76 -10.96 -10.81 47.04
N GLU A 77 -10.27 -9.97 46.26
CA GLU A 77 -8.86 -10.03 45.85
C GLU A 77 -8.14 -11.40 45.86
N LYS A 78 -7.89 -11.96 44.66
CA LYS A 78 -6.61 -12.60 44.31
C LYS A 78 -6.46 -12.83 42.81
N THR A 79 -5.30 -12.42 42.32
CA THR A 79 -4.62 -12.79 41.08
C THR A 79 -4.66 -14.31 40.84
N ILE A 80 -4.95 -14.73 39.60
CA ILE A 80 -4.30 -15.81 38.84
C ILE A 80 -4.90 -15.84 37.42
N THR A 81 -4.02 -16.21 36.49
CA THR A 81 -4.19 -16.57 35.08
C THR A 81 -5.36 -17.51 34.79
N ASP A 82 -6.12 -17.26 33.73
CA ASP A 82 -6.22 -18.15 32.56
C ASP A 82 -7.35 -17.72 31.62
N GLU A 83 -7.13 -18.09 30.37
CA GLU A 83 -8.06 -18.32 29.27
C GLU A 83 -9.55 -18.37 29.64
N THR A 84 -10.36 -17.59 28.92
CA THR A 84 -11.73 -17.99 28.59
C THR A 84 -12.08 -17.52 27.18
N ASP A 85 -12.39 -18.52 26.35
CA ASP A 85 -13.21 -18.43 25.15
C ASP A 85 -14.55 -17.74 25.46
N GLU A 86 -14.86 -16.69 24.69
CA GLU A 86 -16.23 -16.19 24.56
C GLU A 86 -16.77 -16.56 23.17
N ASN A 87 -17.70 -17.50 23.22
CA ASN A 87 -18.50 -18.02 22.13
C ASN A 87 -19.54 -16.96 21.74
N ILE A 88 -19.34 -16.25 20.63
CA ILE A 88 -20.35 -15.36 20.03
C ILE A 88 -21.11 -16.14 18.97
N GLN A 89 -22.36 -16.48 19.31
CA GLN A 89 -23.39 -16.95 18.41
C GLN A 89 -23.74 -15.84 17.41
N ILE A 90 -23.46 -16.04 16.11
CA ILE A 90 -23.95 -15.17 15.03
C ILE A 90 -25.04 -15.93 14.28
N ASP A 91 -26.25 -15.36 14.28
CA ASP A 91 -27.40 -15.81 13.52
C ASP A 91 -27.20 -15.56 12.01
N ASP A 92 -27.02 -16.66 11.26
CA ASP A 92 -26.96 -16.72 9.80
C ASP A 92 -28.35 -16.56 9.16
N LYS A 93 -28.95 -15.36 9.18
CA LYS A 93 -30.07 -14.98 8.27
C LYS A 93 -30.17 -13.48 8.06
N ASN A 94 -29.26 -12.85 7.29
CA ASN A 94 -29.56 -11.55 6.64
C ASN A 94 -28.54 -11.09 5.57
N ILE A 95 -27.94 -12.00 4.80
CA ILE A 95 -27.08 -11.66 3.64
C ILE A 95 -27.72 -12.20 2.36
N GLU A 96 -28.92 -11.72 2.04
CA GLU A 96 -29.53 -11.93 0.71
C GLU A 96 -30.39 -10.74 0.24
N ASN A 97 -30.50 -9.67 1.05
CA ASN A 97 -31.34 -8.52 0.74
C ASN A 97 -30.60 -7.21 0.43
N GLU A 98 -29.26 -7.19 0.44
CA GLU A 98 -28.46 -6.01 0.03
C GLU A 98 -27.87 -6.09 -1.38
N ILE A 99 -28.02 -7.22 -2.08
CA ILE A 99 -27.55 -7.38 -3.48
C ILE A 99 -28.58 -6.86 -4.50
N ASN A 100 -29.83 -6.61 -4.11
CA ASN A 100 -30.91 -6.20 -5.01
C ASN A 100 -31.32 -4.72 -4.96
N ARG A 101 -30.46 -3.82 -4.43
CA ARG A 101 -30.75 -2.37 -4.37
C ARG A 101 -29.71 -1.44 -5.04
N SER A 102 -28.78 -1.97 -5.83
CA SER A 102 -27.79 -1.16 -6.57
C SER A 102 -28.02 -1.05 -8.08
N ASP A 103 -28.99 -1.77 -8.67
CA ASP A 103 -29.11 -1.92 -10.13
C ASP A 103 -30.32 -1.22 -10.76
N LYS A 104 -30.69 -0.02 -10.29
CA LYS A 104 -31.78 0.76 -10.95
C LYS A 104 -31.48 2.19 -11.37
N ASP A 105 -30.27 2.71 -11.19
CA ASP A 105 -29.91 4.08 -11.60
C ASP A 105 -28.79 4.17 -12.66
N GLN A 106 -28.46 3.07 -13.36
CA GLN A 106 -27.45 3.09 -14.44
C GLN A 106 -27.91 2.48 -15.77
N GLN A 107 -29.18 2.66 -16.13
CA GLN A 107 -29.70 2.33 -17.47
C GLN A 107 -30.66 3.39 -18.01
N GLN A 108 -30.21 4.65 -18.07
CA GLN A 108 -30.78 5.67 -18.97
C GLN A 108 -29.69 6.66 -19.39
N ASN A 109 -28.79 6.25 -20.29
CA ASN A 109 -28.06 7.15 -21.20
C ASN A 109 -27.12 6.38 -22.17
N VAL A 110 -27.59 5.28 -22.74
CA VAL A 110 -26.89 4.60 -23.85
C VAL A 110 -27.91 4.31 -24.96
N GLU A 111 -28.29 5.36 -25.68
CA GLU A 111 -28.82 5.26 -27.04
C GLU A 111 -28.85 6.67 -27.65
N LYS A 112 -27.76 7.02 -28.35
CA LYS A 112 -27.66 7.98 -29.46
C LYS A 112 -26.22 8.47 -29.64
N ILE A 113 -25.35 7.61 -30.17
CA ILE A 113 -24.23 8.07 -30.99
C ILE A 113 -24.07 7.04 -32.11
N ASP A 114 -24.91 7.20 -33.14
CA ASP A 114 -24.61 6.74 -34.48
C ASP A 114 -25.17 7.78 -35.45
N ASN A 115 -24.38 8.09 -36.47
CA ASN A 115 -24.59 9.08 -37.53
C ASN A 115 -24.27 10.55 -37.22
N LYS A 116 -23.02 10.94 -37.49
CA LYS A 116 -22.73 12.26 -38.08
C LYS A 116 -21.43 12.26 -38.90
N GLN A 117 -21.51 11.68 -40.10
CA GLN A 117 -20.72 12.13 -41.24
C GLN A 117 -21.68 12.73 -42.26
N GLU A 118 -21.23 13.82 -42.90
CA GLU A 118 -21.92 14.67 -43.89
C GLU A 118 -22.88 15.75 -43.33
N GLU A 119 -22.36 16.98 -43.18
CA GLU A 119 -22.82 18.12 -43.98
C GLU A 119 -21.89 19.34 -43.80
N LEU A 120 -21.22 19.68 -44.90
CA LEU A 120 -20.52 20.95 -45.11
C LEU A 120 -21.54 21.98 -45.65
N ASN A 121 -21.41 23.22 -45.15
CA ASN A 121 -21.91 24.50 -45.69
C ASN A 121 -23.17 25.13 -45.04
N LYS A 122 -22.99 25.98 -44.02
CA LYS A 122 -23.30 27.44 -44.00
C LYS A 122 -23.26 28.03 -42.57
N PRO A 123 -23.19 29.38 -42.40
CA PRO A 123 -22.27 29.99 -41.45
C PRO A 123 -22.90 30.54 -40.16
N ASP A 124 -21.99 30.74 -39.21
CA ASP A 124 -21.96 31.75 -38.14
C ASP A 124 -23.06 31.73 -37.07
N ASN A 125 -22.73 31.11 -35.93
CA ASN A 125 -23.24 31.51 -34.62
C ASN A 125 -22.05 31.49 -33.64
N SER A 126 -21.56 32.67 -33.32
CA SER A 126 -20.25 32.94 -32.71
C SER A 126 -20.24 32.92 -31.18
N ASP A 127 -20.96 31.99 -30.54
CA ASP A 127 -20.96 31.86 -29.07
C ASP A 127 -20.43 30.50 -28.57
N ASP A 128 -20.24 29.51 -29.45
CA ASP A 128 -19.85 28.14 -29.07
C ASP A 128 -18.33 27.88 -29.13
N VAL A 129 -17.56 28.80 -29.71
CA VAL A 129 -16.09 28.65 -29.88
C VAL A 129 -15.33 28.88 -28.56
N ASN A 130 -15.94 29.55 -27.59
CA ASN A 130 -15.27 29.98 -26.36
C ASN A 130 -15.34 28.94 -25.21
N ASN A 131 -16.22 27.94 -25.30
CA ASN A 131 -16.32 26.87 -24.30
C ASN A 131 -15.37 25.70 -24.61
N ASN A 132 -15.25 25.31 -25.89
CA ASN A 132 -14.34 24.23 -26.31
C ASN A 132 -12.85 24.55 -26.08
N SER A 133 -12.46 25.82 -26.17
CA SER A 133 -11.09 26.26 -25.89
C SER A 133 -10.76 26.23 -24.40
N LYS A 134 -11.70 26.59 -23.53
CA LYS A 134 -11.50 26.55 -22.06
C LYS A 134 -11.46 25.12 -21.51
N GLU A 135 -12.29 24.23 -22.05
CA GLU A 135 -12.32 22.84 -21.61
C GLU A 135 -11.07 22.07 -22.04
N SER A 136 -10.56 22.33 -23.26
CA SER A 136 -9.30 21.76 -23.73
C SER A 136 -8.07 22.31 -22.99
N ILE A 137 -8.03 23.59 -22.64
CA ILE A 137 -6.97 24.17 -21.79
C ILE A 137 -6.98 23.52 -20.40
N LYS A 138 -8.16 23.41 -19.77
CA LYS A 138 -8.31 22.78 -18.44
C LYS A 138 -7.88 21.31 -18.45
N LEU A 139 -8.23 20.56 -19.50
CA LEU A 139 -7.79 19.17 -19.64
C LEU A 139 -6.26 19.09 -19.82
N GLY A 140 -5.69 19.97 -20.64
CA GLY A 140 -4.23 20.08 -20.82
C GLY A 140 -3.49 20.35 -19.52
N GLU A 141 -4.00 21.27 -18.69
CA GLU A 141 -3.45 21.57 -17.36
C GLU A 141 -3.49 20.33 -16.46
N LEU A 142 -4.62 19.63 -16.38
CA LEU A 142 -4.77 18.42 -15.55
C LEU A 142 -3.85 17.26 -15.96
N VAL A 143 -3.60 17.10 -17.27
CA VAL A 143 -2.70 16.08 -17.81
C VAL A 143 -1.22 16.43 -17.60
N SER A 144 -0.92 17.71 -17.36
CA SER A 144 0.43 18.23 -17.07
C SER A 144 0.75 18.33 -15.57
N GLU A 145 -0.23 18.11 -14.69
CA GLU A 145 -0.06 18.18 -13.24
C GLU A 145 0.49 16.86 -12.66
N ASP A 146 1.46 16.96 -11.75
CA ASP A 146 1.88 15.82 -10.91
C ASP A 146 0.72 15.34 -10.02
N LEU A 147 0.77 14.10 -9.51
CA LEU A 147 -0.33 13.55 -8.70
C LEU A 147 -0.52 14.24 -7.33
N ASN A 148 0.45 15.06 -6.91
CA ASN A 148 0.55 15.68 -5.58
C ASN A 148 -0.78 16.26 -5.06
N ARG A 149 -1.52 17.03 -5.86
CA ARG A 149 -2.80 17.61 -5.43
C ARG A 149 -3.84 16.53 -5.11
N TYR A 150 -3.95 15.50 -5.95
CA TYR A 150 -4.86 14.38 -5.71
C TYR A 150 -4.48 13.60 -4.45
N VAL A 151 -3.18 13.39 -4.21
CA VAL A 151 -2.68 12.79 -2.97
C VAL A 151 -3.14 13.60 -1.76
N LEU A 152 -2.92 14.92 -1.77
CA LEU A 152 -3.32 15.81 -0.67
C LEU A 152 -4.84 15.91 -0.47
N GLU A 153 -5.63 15.73 -1.53
CA GLU A 153 -7.08 15.62 -1.41
C GLU A 153 -7.50 14.28 -0.78
N ILE A 154 -6.85 13.18 -1.16
CA ILE A 154 -7.19 11.84 -0.66
C ILE A 154 -6.84 11.70 0.83
N ILE A 155 -5.69 12.20 1.30
CA ILE A 155 -5.34 12.08 2.74
C ILE A 155 -6.37 12.77 3.66
N LYS A 156 -7.05 13.81 3.18
CA LYS A 156 -8.10 14.53 3.93
C LYS A 156 -9.38 13.72 4.12
N THR A 157 -9.55 12.64 3.35
CA THR A 157 -10.75 11.78 3.43
C THR A 157 -10.70 10.78 4.59
N TYR A 158 -9.52 10.60 5.20
CA TYR A 158 -9.34 9.69 6.33
C TYR A 158 -9.60 10.38 7.66
N LYS A 159 -10.26 9.65 8.55
CA LYS A 159 -10.43 10.07 9.95
C LYS A 159 -9.07 9.95 10.67
N LEU A 160 -8.65 11.02 11.34
CA LEU A 160 -7.47 10.95 12.21
C LEU A 160 -7.75 10.02 13.40
N GLY A 161 -6.74 9.25 13.81
CA GLY A 161 -6.86 8.22 14.83
C GLY A 161 -7.55 6.94 14.34
N THR A 162 -7.75 6.76 13.04
CA THR A 162 -8.08 5.43 12.48
C THR A 162 -6.99 4.44 12.91
N PRO A 163 -7.32 3.28 13.50
CA PRO A 163 -6.37 2.45 14.24
C PRO A 163 -5.11 2.06 13.48
N TYR A 164 -4.03 1.87 14.24
CA TYR A 164 -2.81 1.23 13.75
C TYR A 164 -2.88 -0.27 13.98
N LEU A 165 -2.52 -1.06 12.97
CA LEU A 165 -2.25 -2.48 13.13
C LEU A 165 -1.12 -2.89 12.20
N LEU A 166 0.01 -3.28 12.81
CA LEU A 166 1.08 -3.97 12.10
C LEU A 166 0.82 -5.47 12.15
N ASN A 167 0.76 -6.11 10.99
CA ASN A 167 0.59 -7.55 10.87
C ASN A 167 1.63 -8.07 9.88
N THR A 168 2.08 -9.31 10.08
CA THR A 168 2.99 -10.02 9.18
C THR A 168 2.27 -11.01 8.27
N ASN A 169 0.99 -11.32 8.54
CA ASN A 169 0.15 -12.15 7.67
C ASN A 169 -0.48 -11.29 6.56
N TYR A 170 0.30 -11.07 5.49
CA TYR A 170 -0.14 -10.32 4.31
C TYR A 170 -1.17 -11.04 3.44
N ASP A 171 -1.49 -12.31 3.69
CA ASP A 171 -2.55 -13.02 2.97
C ASP A 171 -3.94 -12.61 3.46
N SER A 172 -4.05 -12.26 4.76
CA SER A 172 -5.31 -11.84 5.39
C SER A 172 -5.48 -10.32 5.46
N TYR A 173 -4.40 -9.54 5.50
CA TYR A 173 -4.46 -8.09 5.63
C TYR A 173 -3.19 -7.40 5.14
N ASN A 174 -3.32 -6.36 4.31
CA ASN A 174 -2.21 -5.70 3.64
C ASN A 174 -1.89 -4.29 4.16
N GLY A 175 -2.41 -3.88 5.32
CA GLY A 175 -2.16 -2.53 5.83
C GLY A 175 -3.07 -1.44 5.26
N VAL A 176 -4.07 -1.82 4.47
CA VAL A 176 -5.05 -0.92 3.83
C VAL A 176 -6.33 -0.85 4.67
N THR A 177 -7.01 0.29 4.64
CA THR A 177 -8.24 0.53 5.41
C THR A 177 -9.48 -0.03 4.72
N THR A 178 -9.40 -0.24 3.41
CA THR A 178 -10.48 -0.80 2.57
C THR A 178 -9.87 -1.72 1.53
N ASN A 179 -10.60 -2.78 1.14
CA ASN A 179 -10.17 -3.64 0.04
C ASN A 179 -9.94 -2.81 -1.23
N LEU A 180 -8.81 -3.05 -1.88
CA LEU A 180 -8.47 -2.42 -3.16
C LEU A 180 -8.69 -3.43 -4.27
N TYR A 181 -9.53 -3.06 -5.24
CA TYR A 181 -9.83 -3.88 -6.40
C TYR A 181 -9.24 -3.23 -7.65
N TYR A 182 -8.49 -4.02 -8.42
CA TYR A 182 -7.94 -3.62 -9.70
C TYR A 182 -8.59 -4.44 -10.82
N LYS A 183 -9.38 -3.78 -11.68
CA LYS A 183 -10.17 -4.43 -12.74
C LYS A 183 -10.99 -5.60 -12.18
N ASP A 184 -11.77 -5.31 -11.14
CA ASP A 184 -12.64 -6.23 -10.40
C ASP A 184 -11.97 -7.40 -9.68
N LYS A 185 -10.63 -7.48 -9.76
CA LYS A 185 -9.84 -8.46 -9.01
C LYS A 185 -9.30 -7.83 -7.74
N LEU A 186 -9.48 -8.50 -6.61
CA LEU A 186 -8.88 -8.09 -5.34
C LEU A 186 -7.35 -7.99 -5.48
N LEU A 187 -6.81 -6.83 -5.13
CA LEU A 187 -5.38 -6.53 -5.14
C LEU A 187 -4.82 -6.52 -3.71
N LEU A 188 -5.48 -5.79 -2.80
CA LEU A 188 -5.10 -5.70 -1.39
C LEU A 188 -6.32 -5.80 -0.48
N ARG A 189 -6.15 -6.44 0.67
CA ARG A 189 -7.20 -6.78 1.62
C ARG A 189 -7.09 -5.90 2.88
N ALA A 190 -8.21 -5.34 3.30
CA ALA A 190 -8.32 -4.63 4.58
C ALA A 190 -8.43 -5.59 5.75
N ASN A 191 -8.32 -5.06 6.96
CA ASN A 191 -8.46 -5.85 8.19
C ASN A 191 -9.85 -6.52 8.24
N PRO A 192 -9.94 -7.86 8.37
CA PRO A 192 -11.21 -8.57 8.44
C PRO A 192 -12.14 -8.12 9.57
N SER A 193 -11.61 -7.54 10.65
CA SER A 193 -12.42 -6.99 11.75
C SER A 193 -13.29 -5.79 11.33
N GLY A 194 -12.99 -5.15 10.20
CA GLY A 194 -13.70 -3.95 9.72
C GLY A 194 -13.37 -2.66 10.49
N ASP A 195 -12.44 -2.70 11.44
CA ASP A 195 -11.99 -1.54 12.23
C ASP A 195 -11.21 -0.48 11.43
N LYS A 196 -10.94 -0.78 10.15
CA LYS A 196 -10.16 0.04 9.21
C LYS A 196 -8.73 0.28 9.68
N ALA A 197 -8.17 -0.61 10.51
CA ALA A 197 -6.79 -0.51 10.92
C ALA A 197 -5.86 -0.50 9.70
N SER A 198 -4.75 0.22 9.84
CA SER A 198 -3.75 0.36 8.78
C SER A 198 -2.34 0.35 9.34
N HIS A 199 -1.35 0.14 8.47
CA HIS A 199 0.04 0.47 8.77
C HIS A 199 0.64 1.31 7.65
N CYS A 200 1.74 1.99 7.95
CA CYS A 200 2.34 3.04 7.12
C CYS A 200 2.44 2.74 5.61
N VAL A 201 3.01 1.59 5.24
CA VAL A 201 3.22 1.26 3.82
C VAL A 201 1.93 0.92 3.08
N GLY A 202 0.95 0.32 3.75
CA GLY A 202 -0.33 0.01 3.14
C GLY A 202 -1.22 1.24 2.97
N ILE A 203 -1.31 2.08 3.98
CA ILE A 203 -2.12 3.30 3.87
C ILE A 203 -1.57 4.27 2.81
N THR A 204 -0.25 4.37 2.68
CA THR A 204 0.37 5.20 1.64
C THR A 204 0.17 4.64 0.24
N PHE A 205 0.22 3.31 0.07
CA PHE A 205 -0.15 2.69 -1.20
C PHE A 205 -1.63 2.89 -1.53
N GLU A 206 -2.52 2.77 -0.55
CA GLU A 206 -3.95 3.04 -0.74
C GLU A 206 -4.20 4.49 -1.19
N VAL A 207 -3.51 5.45 -0.57
CA VAL A 207 -3.56 6.86 -0.98
C VAL A 207 -3.09 7.03 -2.42
N PHE A 208 -1.96 6.43 -2.80
CA PHE A 208 -1.48 6.41 -4.19
C PHE A 208 -2.56 5.85 -5.14
N PHE A 209 -3.11 4.69 -4.81
CA PHE A 209 -4.09 3.98 -5.62
C PHE A 209 -5.36 4.82 -5.84
N LYS A 210 -5.93 5.37 -4.76
CA LYS A 210 -7.13 6.22 -4.83
C LYS A 210 -6.86 7.55 -5.52
N ALA A 211 -5.67 8.13 -5.35
CA ALA A 211 -5.28 9.38 -6.02
C ALA A 211 -5.16 9.16 -7.54
N MET A 212 -4.53 8.07 -7.97
CA MET A 212 -4.46 7.67 -9.39
C MET A 212 -5.86 7.51 -9.99
N GLN A 213 -6.75 6.76 -9.33
CA GLN A 213 -8.13 6.58 -9.77
C GLN A 213 -8.88 7.92 -9.88
N LYS A 214 -8.68 8.82 -8.91
CA LYS A 214 -9.30 10.15 -8.93
C LYS A 214 -8.80 11.02 -10.07
N ARG A 215 -7.48 11.06 -10.31
CA ARG A 215 -6.89 11.79 -11.44
C ARG A 215 -7.39 11.25 -12.76
N ASN A 216 -7.35 9.94 -12.95
CA ASN A 216 -7.75 9.30 -14.20
C ASN A 216 -9.21 9.63 -14.56
N LYS A 217 -10.13 9.55 -13.59
CA LYS A 217 -11.52 10.00 -13.77
C LYS A 217 -11.61 11.46 -14.20
N ALA A 218 -10.81 12.33 -13.61
CA ALA A 218 -10.82 13.76 -13.92
C ALA A 218 -10.32 14.11 -15.33
N VAL A 219 -9.55 13.21 -15.96
CA VAL A 219 -9.02 13.39 -17.33
C VAL A 219 -9.66 12.46 -18.36
N GLY A 220 -10.76 11.78 -18.00
CA GLY A 220 -11.48 10.88 -18.90
C GLY A 220 -10.78 9.53 -19.18
N LEU A 221 -9.78 9.15 -18.38
CA LEU A 221 -9.14 7.84 -18.43
C LEU A 221 -9.90 6.83 -17.56
N SER A 222 -9.68 5.54 -17.84
CA SER A 222 -10.14 4.48 -16.93
C SER A 222 -9.57 4.69 -15.53
N PRO A 223 -10.38 4.59 -14.46
CA PRO A 223 -9.86 4.67 -13.09
C PRO A 223 -8.70 3.69 -12.86
N ASN A 224 -8.75 2.53 -13.52
CA ASN A 224 -7.76 1.46 -13.44
C ASN A 224 -6.67 1.55 -14.51
N ASP A 225 -6.43 2.73 -15.08
CA ASP A 225 -5.26 2.96 -15.94
C ASP A 225 -4.04 3.39 -15.13
N PHE A 226 -3.21 2.41 -14.75
CA PHE A 226 -1.93 2.66 -14.09
C PHE A 226 -0.80 2.50 -15.10
N ASN A 227 -0.79 3.34 -16.15
CA ASN A 227 0.17 3.28 -17.25
C ASN A 227 0.14 1.92 -17.98
N GLY A 228 -1.07 1.39 -18.23
CA GLY A 228 -1.22 0.10 -18.94
C GLY A 228 -0.80 -1.16 -18.16
N MET A 229 -0.36 -1.06 -16.91
CA MET A 229 0.00 -2.24 -16.10
C MET A 229 -1.12 -3.29 -16.08
N ASN A 230 -0.78 -4.56 -16.29
CA ASN A 230 -1.69 -5.67 -15.96
C ASN A 230 -1.67 -5.97 -14.45
N TRP A 231 -2.52 -6.91 -14.00
CA TRP A 231 -2.63 -7.22 -12.57
C TRP A 231 -1.30 -7.72 -11.97
N LYS A 232 -0.55 -8.57 -12.68
CA LYS A 232 0.74 -9.09 -12.20
C LYS A 232 1.77 -7.97 -12.07
N GLN A 233 1.81 -7.04 -13.01
CA GLN A 233 2.69 -5.88 -12.98
C GLN A 233 2.33 -4.94 -11.82
N LEU A 234 1.04 -4.64 -11.62
CA LEU A 234 0.60 -3.81 -10.49
C LEU A 234 0.84 -4.50 -9.14
N TYR A 235 0.71 -5.83 -9.06
CA TYR A 235 1.03 -6.57 -7.85
C TYR A 235 2.55 -6.56 -7.57
N ASP A 236 3.40 -6.70 -8.58
CA ASP A 236 4.86 -6.55 -8.43
C ASP A 236 5.26 -5.10 -8.08
N PHE A 237 4.52 -4.09 -8.58
CA PHE A 237 4.62 -2.71 -8.10
C PHE A 237 4.33 -2.63 -6.60
N VAL A 238 3.25 -3.25 -6.12
CA VAL A 238 2.91 -3.30 -4.68
C VAL A 238 4.07 -3.91 -3.88
N LEU A 239 4.57 -5.09 -4.29
CA LEU A 239 5.66 -5.76 -3.58
C LEU A 239 6.94 -4.90 -3.53
N THR A 240 7.23 -4.17 -4.60
CA THR A 240 8.36 -3.23 -4.67
C THR A 240 8.14 -2.04 -3.74
N TRP A 241 6.93 -1.47 -3.73
CA TRP A 241 6.53 -0.39 -2.81
C TRP A 241 6.63 -0.82 -1.34
N TYR A 242 6.21 -2.06 -1.04
CA TYR A 242 6.20 -2.65 0.30
C TYR A 242 7.58 -3.05 0.81
N VAL A 243 8.63 -2.95 -0.02
CA VAL A 243 9.97 -3.42 0.30
C VAL A 243 9.94 -4.92 0.67
N ALA A 244 9.06 -5.72 0.02
CA ALA A 244 8.89 -7.13 0.35
C ALA A 244 10.18 -7.95 0.11
N GLY A 245 11.06 -7.49 -0.78
CA GLY A 245 12.39 -8.05 -1.01
C GLY A 245 13.44 -7.70 0.07
N GLY A 246 13.07 -6.97 1.13
CA GLY A 246 13.90 -6.65 2.30
C GLY A 246 15.02 -5.62 2.06
N ASN A 247 15.38 -5.34 0.81
CA ASN A 247 16.47 -4.42 0.48
C ASN A 247 15.95 -3.08 -0.04
N LYS A 248 15.95 -2.04 0.80
CA LYS A 248 15.51 -0.68 0.44
C LYS A 248 16.27 -0.06 -0.74
N ARG A 249 17.49 -0.52 -1.05
CA ARG A 249 18.26 -0.01 -2.21
C ARG A 249 17.73 -0.51 -3.55
N THR A 250 17.00 -1.62 -3.55
CA THR A 250 16.45 -2.25 -4.76
C THR A 250 14.93 -2.36 -4.73
N HIS A 251 14.29 -2.17 -3.57
CA HIS A 251 12.85 -2.16 -3.38
C HIS A 251 12.46 -0.98 -2.50
N ASN A 252 11.77 0.00 -3.06
CA ASN A 252 11.11 1.06 -2.32
C ASN A 252 10.10 1.72 -3.27
N LEU A 253 9.28 2.62 -2.74
CA LEU A 253 8.28 3.32 -3.52
C LEU A 253 8.84 4.10 -4.72
N ALA A 254 10.03 4.70 -4.61
CA ALA A 254 10.61 5.48 -5.71
C ALA A 254 11.06 4.56 -6.84
N ILE A 255 11.63 3.40 -6.50
CA ILE A 255 11.98 2.36 -7.46
C ILE A 255 10.73 1.79 -8.13
N ALA A 256 9.65 1.56 -7.39
CA ALA A 256 8.39 1.11 -7.97
C ALA A 256 7.87 2.15 -9.00
N LEU A 257 7.87 3.43 -8.66
CA LEU A 257 7.43 4.49 -9.56
C LEU A 257 8.25 4.55 -10.86
N GLU A 258 9.58 4.46 -10.75
CA GLU A 258 10.48 4.49 -11.89
C GLU A 258 10.36 3.23 -12.76
N LYS A 259 10.34 2.05 -12.12
CA LYS A 259 10.27 0.75 -12.80
C LYS A 259 9.05 0.62 -13.69
N TYR A 260 7.92 1.22 -13.33
CA TYR A 260 6.66 1.14 -14.08
C TYR A 260 6.31 2.45 -14.81
N GLY A 261 7.27 3.36 -14.93
CA GLY A 261 7.14 4.56 -15.76
C GLY A 261 6.05 5.54 -15.32
N VAL A 262 5.52 5.43 -14.10
CA VAL A 262 4.45 6.29 -13.55
C VAL A 262 5.00 7.49 -12.78
N GLY A 263 6.30 7.53 -12.52
CA GLY A 263 6.92 8.57 -11.72
C GLY A 263 8.44 8.51 -11.71
N GLN A 264 9.02 9.27 -10.79
CA GLN A 264 10.47 9.42 -10.66
C GLN A 264 10.91 9.54 -9.21
N ARG A 265 12.17 9.20 -8.94
CA ARG A 265 12.83 9.56 -7.69
C ARG A 265 13.20 11.03 -7.68
N ILE A 266 12.96 11.68 -6.55
CA ILE A 266 13.47 13.01 -6.25
C ILE A 266 14.75 12.86 -5.43
N TYR A 267 15.87 13.35 -5.98
CA TYR A 267 17.19 13.22 -5.35
C TYR A 267 17.56 14.42 -4.49
N ASN A 268 17.21 15.63 -4.94
CA ASN A 268 17.43 16.84 -4.18
C ASN A 268 16.22 17.07 -3.27
N MET A 269 16.46 17.13 -1.96
CA MET A 269 15.39 17.35 -0.99
C MET A 269 14.62 18.65 -1.25
N GLU A 270 15.30 19.70 -1.72
CA GLU A 270 14.65 20.99 -2.03
C GLU A 270 13.65 20.91 -3.19
N ASP A 271 13.75 19.87 -4.03
CA ASP A 271 12.80 19.65 -5.13
C ASP A 271 11.54 18.91 -4.68
N ALA A 272 11.48 18.42 -3.44
CA ALA A 272 10.33 17.71 -2.88
C ALA A 272 9.12 18.65 -2.72
N LYS A 273 7.93 18.11 -2.97
CA LYS A 273 6.66 18.84 -2.94
C LYS A 273 5.68 18.11 -2.03
N ALA A 274 4.83 18.86 -1.33
CA ALA A 274 3.72 18.28 -0.57
C ALA A 274 2.93 17.29 -1.44
N GLY A 275 2.63 16.10 -0.92
CA GLY A 275 2.00 15.01 -1.66
C GLY A 275 2.98 14.04 -2.33
N ASP A 276 4.29 14.29 -2.27
CA ASP A 276 5.28 13.25 -2.60
C ASP A 276 5.20 12.13 -1.55
N PHE A 277 5.61 10.94 -1.94
CA PHE A 277 5.75 9.82 -1.02
C PHE A 277 7.20 9.70 -0.57
N ILE A 278 7.44 9.40 0.70
CA ILE A 278 8.79 9.20 1.23
C ILE A 278 8.84 7.87 1.95
N ASP A 279 9.82 7.04 1.60
CA ASP A 279 10.25 5.91 2.40
C ASP A 279 11.59 6.26 3.08
N PHE A 280 11.67 6.08 4.39
CA PHE A 280 12.88 6.38 5.16
C PHE A 280 13.20 5.31 6.20
N SER A 281 14.45 5.31 6.67
CA SER A 281 14.93 4.47 7.77
C SER A 281 15.31 5.30 8.98
N ARG A 282 15.24 4.68 10.16
CA ARG A 282 15.73 5.24 11.43
C ARG A 282 16.97 4.48 11.92
N ASP A 283 17.74 5.09 12.80
CA ASP A 283 18.95 4.48 13.39
C ASP A 283 18.67 3.33 14.38
N ASN A 284 17.39 3.06 14.66
CA ASN A 284 16.91 1.87 15.39
C ASN A 284 16.48 0.71 14.46
N ASN A 285 16.89 0.72 13.18
CA ASN A 285 16.56 -0.29 12.16
C ASN A 285 15.06 -0.41 11.81
N THR A 286 14.25 0.59 12.11
CA THR A 286 12.86 0.66 11.63
C THR A 286 12.75 1.48 10.35
N GLY A 287 11.80 1.11 9.49
CA GLY A 287 11.44 1.87 8.30
C GLY A 287 10.10 2.59 8.48
N HIS A 288 9.81 3.55 7.61
CA HIS A 288 8.50 4.19 7.56
C HIS A 288 8.21 4.76 6.19
N THR A 289 6.96 4.60 5.75
CA THR A 289 6.46 5.17 4.50
C THR A 289 5.41 6.23 4.81
N VAL A 290 5.52 7.40 4.18
CA VAL A 290 4.71 8.57 4.50
C VAL A 290 4.31 9.38 3.27
N VAL A 291 3.27 10.21 3.42
CA VAL A 291 2.97 11.31 2.50
C VAL A 291 3.64 12.57 3.05
N PHE A 292 4.58 13.12 2.28
CA PHE A 292 5.32 14.33 2.64
C PHE A 292 4.44 15.57 2.60
N LEU A 293 4.63 16.49 3.55
CA LEU A 293 3.92 17.76 3.61
C LEU A 293 4.87 18.95 3.47
N ASN A 294 5.90 19.02 4.32
CA ASN A 294 6.91 20.06 4.23
C ASN A 294 8.16 19.68 5.01
N TRP A 295 9.29 20.30 4.64
CA TRP A 295 10.51 20.23 5.45
C TRP A 295 10.38 21.09 6.70
N ILE A 296 11.07 20.67 7.75
CA ILE A 296 11.34 21.49 8.94
C ILE A 296 12.74 22.04 8.76
N LYS A 297 12.89 23.37 8.84
CA LYS A 297 14.16 24.06 8.62
C LYS A 297 14.57 24.88 9.84
N GLU A 298 15.86 24.94 10.10
CA GLU A 298 16.49 25.85 11.03
C GLU A 298 17.69 26.51 10.34
N ASN A 299 17.74 27.84 10.27
CA ASN A 299 18.78 28.60 9.56
C ASN A 299 19.02 28.08 8.13
N ASP A 300 17.93 27.92 7.36
CA ASP A 300 17.89 27.35 6.00
C ASP A 300 18.37 25.89 5.86
N LYS A 301 18.83 25.25 6.93
CA LYS A 301 19.18 23.84 6.95
C LYS A 301 17.93 22.99 7.17
N ILE A 302 17.71 22.01 6.31
CA ILE A 302 16.65 21.01 6.50
C ILE A 302 17.06 20.10 7.69
N ILE A 303 16.26 20.09 8.75
CA ILE A 303 16.51 19.35 10.00
C ILE A 303 15.48 18.24 10.27
N GLY A 304 14.37 18.23 9.55
CA GLY A 304 13.33 17.22 9.70
C GLY A 304 12.25 17.36 8.64
N LEU A 305 11.16 16.63 8.83
CA LEU A 305 10.00 16.67 7.95
C LEU A 305 8.70 16.56 8.73
N ARG A 306 7.67 17.22 8.21
CA ARG A 306 6.27 17.00 8.56
C ARG A 306 5.62 16.13 7.51
N TYR A 307 4.83 15.16 7.94
CA TYR A 307 4.19 14.18 7.07
C TYR A 307 2.84 13.71 7.61
N TRP A 308 2.13 12.96 6.77
CA TRP A 308 0.92 12.21 7.10
C TRP A 308 1.17 10.72 6.89
N SER A 309 0.82 9.87 7.86
CA SER A 309 0.92 8.40 7.76
C SER A 309 0.12 7.71 8.88
N SER A 310 0.28 6.40 9.03
CA SER A 310 -0.23 5.60 10.15
C SER A 310 0.92 4.93 10.91
N GLN A 311 0.99 5.17 12.22
CA GLN A 311 1.96 4.53 13.12
C GLN A 311 1.40 4.38 14.54
N ASP A 312 1.96 3.43 15.28
CA ASP A 312 1.58 3.13 16.67
C ASP A 312 1.65 4.38 17.57
N SER A 313 2.80 5.02 17.62
CA SER A 313 3.05 6.26 18.39
C SER A 313 2.22 7.50 18.01
N THR A 314 1.34 7.42 17.00
CA THR A 314 0.33 8.46 16.71
C THR A 314 -1.10 7.98 16.92
N ASN A 315 -1.26 6.78 17.48
CA ASN A 315 -2.52 6.04 17.61
C ASN A 315 -3.22 5.87 16.24
N GLY A 316 -2.44 5.49 15.22
CA GLY A 316 -2.96 5.29 13.87
C GLY A 316 -2.75 6.45 12.93
N ILE A 317 -3.70 6.68 12.01
CA ILE A 317 -3.59 7.71 10.96
C ILE A 317 -3.49 9.11 11.58
N ASN A 318 -2.36 9.80 11.35
CA ASN A 318 -2.18 11.15 11.86
C ASN A 318 -1.12 11.95 11.08
N TYR A 319 -1.04 13.24 11.42
CA TYR A 319 0.07 14.10 11.08
C TYR A 319 1.18 13.95 12.11
N ARG A 320 2.44 14.00 11.67
CA ARG A 320 3.59 13.94 12.55
C ARG A 320 4.78 14.71 12.00
N GLU A 321 5.63 15.11 12.93
CA GLU A 321 6.96 15.64 12.67
C GLU A 321 8.01 14.66 13.21
N GLU A 322 9.05 14.44 12.42
CA GLU A 322 10.24 13.72 12.85
C GLU A 322 11.50 14.40 12.29
N TYR A 323 12.62 14.18 12.97
CA TYR A 323 13.86 14.91 12.71
C TYR A 323 14.99 13.98 12.26
N PHE A 324 15.89 14.54 11.46
CA PHE A 324 17.06 13.84 10.94
C PHE A 324 18.11 13.61 12.01
N ASN A 325 18.90 12.55 11.83
CA ASN A 325 20.05 12.17 12.66
C ASN A 325 21.30 13.02 12.42
N ILE A 326 21.10 14.30 12.12
CA ILE A 326 22.16 15.30 11.94
C ILE A 326 22.35 16.08 13.24
N LYS A 327 23.56 16.62 13.44
CA LYS A 327 23.88 17.39 14.64
C LYS A 327 23.47 18.87 14.52
N ASN A 328 23.04 19.44 15.63
CA ASN A 328 22.83 20.88 15.84
C ASN A 328 24.17 21.59 16.17
N GLY A 329 24.11 22.89 16.46
CA GLY A 329 25.28 23.70 16.82
C GLY A 329 26.01 23.23 18.09
N ASP A 330 25.27 22.61 19.01
CA ASP A 330 25.79 22.08 20.28
C ASP A 330 26.33 20.64 20.16
N GLY A 331 26.21 20.03 18.98
CA GLY A 331 26.68 18.68 18.71
C GLY A 331 25.68 17.55 19.03
N GLU A 332 24.47 17.89 19.46
CA GLU A 332 23.37 16.96 19.73
C GLU A 332 22.59 16.63 18.45
N LYS A 333 22.05 15.41 18.34
CA LYS A 333 21.21 15.02 17.19
C LYS A 333 19.81 15.63 17.33
N TYR A 334 19.22 16.12 16.23
CA TYR A 334 17.80 16.51 16.24
C TYR A 334 16.85 15.30 16.37
N GLY A 335 17.18 14.19 15.71
CA GLY A 335 16.35 12.99 15.76
C GLY A 335 17.06 11.74 15.22
N ASN A 336 16.26 10.79 14.75
CA ASN A 336 16.71 9.43 14.47
C ASN A 336 16.55 9.04 12.99
N ILE A 337 15.94 9.88 12.14
CA ILE A 337 15.80 9.57 10.71
C ILE A 337 17.16 9.67 10.04
N ILE A 338 17.59 8.60 9.38
CA ILE A 338 18.87 8.57 8.67
C ILE A 338 18.70 9.36 7.37
N ILE A 339 19.28 10.56 7.31
CA ILE A 339 19.10 11.47 6.16
C ILE A 339 19.53 10.84 4.82
N ASP A 340 20.57 10.00 4.84
CA ASP A 340 21.09 9.30 3.67
C ASP A 340 20.25 8.08 3.24
N GLN A 341 19.19 7.75 3.99
CA GLN A 341 18.26 6.67 3.68
C GLN A 341 16.86 7.19 3.40
N LEU A 342 16.76 8.36 2.74
CA LEU A 342 15.52 8.88 2.19
C LEU A 342 15.33 8.47 0.72
N TYR A 343 14.15 7.94 0.43
CA TYR A 343 13.67 7.60 -0.91
C TYR A 343 12.40 8.39 -1.18
N ILE A 344 12.53 9.51 -1.89
CA ILE A 344 11.42 10.40 -2.22
C ILE A 344 10.93 10.04 -3.62
N GLY A 345 9.65 9.70 -3.73
CA GLY A 345 9.00 9.34 -4.98
C GLY A 345 7.89 10.33 -5.33
N ARG A 346 7.91 10.82 -6.57
CA ARG A 346 6.83 11.63 -7.15
C ARG A 346 6.18 10.88 -8.28
N VAL A 347 4.86 10.74 -8.23
CA VAL A 347 4.07 10.30 -9.38
C VAL A 347 3.96 11.47 -10.34
N SER A 348 4.50 11.29 -11.55
CA SER A 348 4.56 12.34 -12.55
C SER A 348 3.21 12.65 -13.16
N ALA A 349 3.13 13.78 -13.85
CA ALA A 349 2.10 14.06 -14.83
C ALA A 349 1.99 12.93 -15.86
N ILE A 350 0.77 12.68 -16.37
CA ILE A 350 0.50 11.61 -17.35
C ILE A 350 1.32 11.84 -18.63
N SER A 351 1.45 13.11 -19.05
CA SER A 351 2.27 13.51 -20.20
C SER A 351 3.76 13.14 -20.07
N ASN A 352 4.24 12.83 -18.86
CA ASN A 352 5.62 12.46 -18.58
C ASN A 352 5.79 10.95 -18.30
N TYR A 353 4.75 10.15 -18.50
CA TYR A 353 4.84 8.69 -18.33
C TYR A 353 5.78 8.08 -19.37
N LYS A 354 6.43 6.99 -18.97
CA LYS A 354 7.38 6.24 -19.79
C LYS A 354 6.88 4.82 -19.99
N ASP A 355 7.25 4.23 -21.12
CA ASP A 355 7.10 2.79 -21.34
C ASP A 355 8.04 2.02 -20.39
N PHE A 356 7.70 0.76 -20.06
CA PHE A 356 8.46 -0.09 -19.13
C PHE A 356 8.46 -1.57 -19.50
#